data_AF-A0A845DN62-F1
#
_entry.id   AF-A0A845DN62-F1
#
_cell.length_a   1.000
_cell.length_b   1.000
_cell.length_c   1.000
_cell.angle_alpha   90.00
_cell.angle_beta   90.00
_cell.angle_gamma   90.00
#
_symmetry.space_group_name_H-M   'P 1'
#
loop_
_entity.id
_entity.type
_entity.pdbx_description
1 polymer ?
#
loop_
_entity_poly.entity_id
_entity_poly.type
_entity_poly.pdbx_seq_one_letter_code
_entity_poly.pdbx_strand_id
1 'polypeptide(L)'
;LPDVLTRMHAAGIAATLGITCLLLATGLHFLAEGQMLRMVALIILFFVTAPIATTTMARAAYRTSRSDQFLLLHDDLAAISPTVGSEGQDEPVAAQD
;
A
#
# COMPACT_ATOMS: atom_id res chain seq x y z
N LEU A 1 -3.98 -9.90 -8.22
CA LEU A 1 -3.43 -8.58 -8.64
C LEU A 1 -1.92 -8.73 -8.78
N PRO A 2 -1.34 -8.42 -9.95
CA PRO A 2 0.06 -8.72 -10.28
C PRO A 2 1.08 -7.86 -9.53
N ASP A 3 0.69 -6.67 -9.05
CA ASP A 3 1.56 -5.70 -8.39
C ASP A 3 1.25 -5.54 -6.87
N VAL A 4 2.30 -5.32 -6.09
CA VAL A 4 2.29 -5.13 -4.62
C VAL A 4 1.58 -3.84 -4.22
N LEU A 5 1.80 -2.73 -4.93
CA LEU A 5 1.15 -1.44 -4.66
C LEU A 5 -0.36 -1.54 -4.89
N THR A 6 -0.75 -2.15 -6.01
CA THR A 6 -2.17 -2.37 -6.32
C THR A 6 -2.85 -3.29 -5.29
N ARG A 7 -2.14 -4.30 -4.74
CA ARG A 7 -2.63 -5.13 -3.63
C ARG A 7 -2.79 -4.34 -2.32
N MET A 8 -1.82 -3.50 -1.97
CA MET A 8 -1.90 -2.66 -0.77
C MET A 8 -3.04 -1.65 -0.86
N HIS A 9 -3.23 -1.04 -2.03
CA HIS A 9 -4.33 -0.10 -2.27
C HIS A 9 -5.70 -0.79 -2.13
N ALA A 10 -5.88 -1.95 -2.76
CA ALA A 10 -7.11 -2.74 -2.64
C ALA A 10 -7.37 -3.17 -1.19
N ALA A 11 -6.33 -3.63 -0.47
CA ALA A 11 -6.44 -4.00 0.94
C ALA A 11 -6.76 -2.80 1.83
N GLY A 12 -6.17 -1.63 1.58
CA GLY A 12 -6.41 -0.41 2.35
C GLY A 12 -7.86 0.09 2.23
N ILE A 13 -8.41 0.12 1.01
CA ILE A 13 -9.81 0.49 0.78
C ILE A 13 -10.76 -0.53 1.42
N ALA A 14 -10.49 -1.83 1.26
CA ALA A 14 -11.32 -2.88 1.85
C ALA A 14 -11.29 -2.84 3.39
N ALA A 15 -10.11 -2.63 3.98
CA ALA A 15 -9.94 -2.60 5.43
C ALA A 15 -10.64 -1.39 6.07
N THR A 16 -10.49 -0.20 5.49
CA THR A 16 -11.12 1.02 6.01
C THR A 16 -12.64 0.95 5.94
N LEU A 17 -13.22 0.52 4.81
CA LEU A 17 -14.67 0.34 4.70
C LEU A 17 -15.19 -0.75 5.64
N GLY A 18 -14.48 -1.88 5.76
CA GLY A 18 -14.87 -2.98 6.63
C GLY A 18 -14.91 -2.56 8.10
N ILE A 19 -13.82 -1.96 8.60
CA ILE A 19 -13.73 -1.55 10.01
C ILE A 19 -14.78 -0.49 10.34
N THR A 20 -15.00 0.49 9.45
CA THR A 20 -15.98 1.55 9.68
C THR A 20 -17.40 0.99 9.71
N CYS A 21 -17.72 0.03 8.83
CA CYS A 21 -19.00 -0.66 8.83
C CYS A 21 -19.22 -1.45 10.13
N LEU A 22 -18.22 -2.23 10.58
CA LEU A 22 -18.30 -3.01 11.81
C LEU A 22 -18.45 -2.12 13.05
N LEU A 23 -17.68 -1.03 13.14
CA LEU A 23 -17.73 -0.11 14.28
C LEU A 23 -19.04 0.68 14.30
N LEU A 24 -19.58 1.07 13.13
CA LEU A 24 -20.93 1.66 13.04
C LEU A 24 -22.01 0.67 13.50
N ALA A 25 -21.97 -0.58 13.02
CA ALA A 25 -22.94 -1.60 13.43
C ALA A 25 -22.90 -1.87 14.93
N THR A 26 -21.69 -1.96 15.50
CA THR A 26 -21.51 -2.19 16.93
C THR A 26 -21.94 -0.98 17.76
N GLY A 27 -21.62 0.24 17.29
CA GLY A 27 -22.10 1.47 17.91
C GLY A 27 -23.62 1.58 17.91
N LEU A 28 -24.28 1.19 16.81
CA LEU A 28 -25.75 1.13 16.68
C LEU A 28 -26.39 0.09 17.60
N HIS A 29 -25.71 -1.03 17.85
CA HIS A 29 -26.20 -2.07 18.76
C HIS A 29 -26.10 -1.66 20.24
N PHE A 30 -25.03 -1.00 20.64
CA PHE A 30 -24.72 -0.66 22.05
C PHE A 30 -24.91 0.83 22.39
N LEU A 31 -25.89 1.52 21.79
CA LEU A 31 -26.14 2.97 22.04
C LEU A 31 -26.36 3.31 23.52
N ALA A 32 -26.93 2.39 24.30
CA ALA A 32 -27.38 2.66 25.66
C ALA A 32 -26.25 2.89 26.68
N GLU A 33 -25.02 2.40 26.41
CA GLU A 33 -23.93 2.40 27.40
C GLU A 33 -22.86 3.48 27.18
N GLY A 34 -23.10 4.47 26.31
CA GLY A 34 -22.10 5.50 26.01
C GLY A 34 -20.86 4.97 25.26
N GLN A 35 -20.92 3.73 24.75
CA GLN A 35 -19.83 3.10 23.99
C GLN A 35 -19.59 3.77 22.62
N MET A 36 -20.52 4.59 22.15
CA MET A 36 -20.39 5.39 20.92
C MET A 36 -19.11 6.23 20.90
N LEU A 37 -18.72 6.85 22.03
CA LEU A 37 -17.50 7.66 22.07
C LEU A 37 -16.23 6.81 21.84
N ARG A 38 -16.21 5.58 22.37
CA ARG A 38 -15.10 4.63 22.15
C ARG A 38 -15.05 4.15 20.70
N MET A 39 -16.20 3.84 20.11
CA MET A 39 -16.31 3.45 18.70
C MET A 39 -15.80 4.56 17.77
N VAL A 40 -16.22 5.81 18.00
CA VAL A 40 -15.74 6.97 17.24
C VAL A 40 -14.23 7.18 17.42
N ALA A 41 -13.71 7.05 18.63
CA ALA A 41 -12.28 7.14 18.89
C ALA A 41 -11.48 6.04 18.15
N LEU A 42 -12.00 4.81 18.08
CA LEU A 42 -11.40 3.71 17.32
C LEU A 42 -11.42 3.98 15.81
N ILE A 43 -12.51 4.52 15.26
CA ILE A 43 -12.59 4.90 13.85
C ILE A 43 -11.50 5.94 13.53
N ILE A 44 -11.40 7.00 14.34
CA ILE A 44 -10.39 8.06 14.16
C ILE A 44 -8.98 7.48 14.25
N LEU A 45 -8.71 6.68 15.28
CA LEU A 45 -7.41 6.05 15.48
C LEU A 45 -7.02 5.16 14.28
N PHE A 46 -7.97 4.40 13.74
CA PHE A 46 -7.73 3.56 12.58
C PHE A 46 -7.44 4.38 11.32
N PHE A 47 -8.17 5.48 11.12
CA PHE A 47 -7.94 6.42 10.01
C PHE A 47 -6.57 7.10 10.08
N VAL A 48 -6.01 7.32 11.26
CA VAL A 48 -4.63 7.83 11.42
C VAL A 48 -3.61 6.71 11.22
N THR A 49 -3.90 5.51 11.71
CA THR A 49 -2.97 4.37 11.65
C THR A 49 -2.81 3.82 10.23
N ALA A 50 -3.90 3.74 9.46
CA ALA A 50 -3.87 3.14 8.12
C ALA A 50 -2.94 3.87 7.12
N PRO A 51 -2.93 5.22 7.02
CA PRO A 51 -1.97 5.95 6.18
C PRO A 51 -0.52 5.82 6.66
N ILE A 52 -0.28 5.81 7.97
CA ILE A 52 1.07 5.66 8.54
C ILE A 52 1.63 4.27 8.23
N ALA A 53 0.81 3.23 8.42
CA ALA A 53 1.18 1.87 8.05
C ALA A 53 1.42 1.77 6.53
N THR A 54 0.54 2.36 5.71
CA THR A 54 0.66 2.28 4.24
C THR A 54 1.91 2.97 3.72
N THR A 55 2.28 4.15 4.24
CA THR A 55 3.48 4.87 3.79
C THR A 55 4.78 4.16 4.19
N THR A 56 4.82 3.56 5.38
CA THR A 56 5.96 2.73 5.82
C THR A 56 6.05 1.44 5.01
N MET A 57 4.92 0.78 4.74
CA MET A 57 4.83 -0.38 3.87
C MET A 57 5.22 -0.07 2.42
N ALA A 58 4.79 1.06 1.86
CA ALA A 58 5.13 1.46 0.49
C ALA A 58 6.63 1.71 0.33
N ARG A 59 7.27 2.41 1.28
CA ARG A 59 8.73 2.62 1.29
C ARG A 59 9.50 1.32 1.46
N ALA A 60 9.03 0.41 2.31
CA ALA A 60 9.64 -0.90 2.48
C ALA A 60 9.47 -1.77 1.23
N ALA A 61 8.27 -1.79 0.63
CA ALA A 61 7.95 -2.50 -0.59
C ALA A 61 8.84 -2.04 -1.75
N TYR A 62 9.03 -0.73 -1.92
CA TYR A 62 9.91 -0.19 -2.96
C TYR A 62 11.39 -0.60 -2.77
N ARG A 63 11.86 -0.77 -1.53
CA ARG A 63 13.25 -1.15 -1.24
C ARG A 63 13.51 -2.66 -1.28
N THR A 64 12.48 -3.48 -1.07
CA THR A 64 12.59 -4.95 -0.99
C THR A 64 12.11 -5.68 -2.24
N SER A 65 11.26 -5.06 -3.05
CA SER A 65 10.64 -5.70 -4.21
C SER A 65 11.44 -5.43 -5.46
N ARG A 66 11.68 -6.47 -6.26
CA ARG A 66 12.38 -6.37 -7.54
C ARG A 66 11.56 -5.48 -8.48
N SER A 67 12.21 -4.49 -9.10
CA SER A 67 11.58 -3.50 -9.99
C SER A 67 10.72 -4.14 -11.10
N ASP A 68 11.08 -5.34 -11.57
CA ASP A 68 10.32 -6.13 -12.57
C ASP A 68 8.90 -6.52 -12.14
N GLN A 69 8.57 -6.46 -10.85
CA GLN A 69 7.25 -6.89 -10.35
C GLN A 69 6.21 -5.77 -10.36
N PHE A 70 6.64 -4.53 -10.58
CA PHE A 70 5.76 -3.38 -10.72
C PHE A 70 5.41 -3.20 -12.21
N LEU A 71 4.15 -3.37 -12.57
CA LEU A 71 3.66 -3.10 -13.93
C LEU A 71 3.48 -1.58 -14.13
N LEU A 72 4.58 -0.83 -14.03
CA LEU A 72 4.61 0.62 -14.17
C LEU A 72 4.99 1.00 -15.60
N LEU A 73 4.15 1.83 -16.23
CA LEU A 73 4.41 2.35 -17.58
C LEU A 73 5.37 3.56 -17.55
N HIS A 74 5.45 4.24 -16.40
CA HIS A 74 6.41 5.30 -16.09
C HIS A 74 6.79 5.23 -14.61
N ASP A 75 8.09 5.28 -14.31
CA ASP A 75 8.63 5.40 -12.96
C ASP A 75 9.60 6.58 -12.88
N ASP A 76 9.05 7.74 -12.54
CA ASP A 76 9.82 8.97 -12.35
C ASP A 76 10.65 8.94 -11.06
N LEU A 77 10.35 8.05 -10.10
CA LEU A 77 11.07 7.95 -8.83
C LEU A 77 12.42 7.24 -9.00
N ALA A 78 12.49 6.26 -9.92
CA ALA A 78 13.73 5.66 -10.37
C ALA A 78 14.64 6.69 -11.08
N ALA A 79 14.06 7.59 -11.89
CA ALA A 79 14.83 8.61 -12.62
C ALA A 79 15.56 9.60 -11.70
N ILE A 80 15.06 9.80 -10.47
CA ILE A 80 15.63 10.74 -9.48
C ILE A 80 16.59 10.02 -8.51
N SER A 81 16.68 8.69 -8.55
CA SER A 81 17.54 7.89 -7.68
C SER A 81 18.83 7.50 -8.42
N PRO A 82 19.97 8.23 -8.28
CA PRO A 82 21.17 8.01 -9.09
C PRO A 82 21.98 6.74 -8.74
N THR A 83 21.42 5.80 -7.97
CA THR A 83 22.13 4.57 -7.59
C THR A 83 21.16 3.41 -7.49
N VAL A 84 21.09 2.60 -8.55
CA VAL A 84 21.11 1.13 -8.60
C VAL A 84 20.77 0.71 -10.04
N GLY A 85 21.78 0.19 -10.76
CA GLY A 85 21.58 -0.88 -11.74
C GLY A 85 21.23 -0.50 -13.18
N SER A 86 22.11 0.23 -13.86
CA SER A 86 22.43 -0.07 -15.25
C SER A 86 23.22 -1.38 -15.36
N GLU A 87 22.59 -2.52 -15.08
CA GLU A 87 23.12 -3.85 -15.40
C GLU A 87 21.97 -4.70 -15.97
N GLY A 88 22.02 -4.97 -17.28
CA GLY A 88 21.13 -5.95 -17.90
C GLY A 88 20.50 -5.56 -19.24
N GLN A 89 20.88 -4.44 -19.85
CA GLN A 89 20.41 -4.12 -21.20
C GLN A 89 21.61 -3.76 -22.07
N ASP A 90 22.29 -4.81 -22.55
CA ASP A 90 22.92 -4.94 -23.87
C ASP A 90 23.76 -6.23 -23.92
N GLU A 91 23.09 -7.38 -23.86
CA GLU A 91 23.55 -8.52 -24.66
C GLU A 91 22.34 -8.99 -25.47
N PRO A 92 22.37 -8.70 -26.78
CA PRO A 92 22.26 -9.84 -27.67
C PRO A 92 23.15 -9.73 -28.92
N VAL A 93 23.49 -10.92 -29.41
CA VAL A 93 23.83 -11.27 -30.81
C VAL A 93 25.32 -11.39 -31.14
N ALA A 94 25.76 -12.64 -31.05
CA ALA A 94 26.81 -13.20 -31.89
C ALA A 94 26.54 -12.95 -33.38
N ALA A 95 27.49 -12.30 -34.06
CA ALA A 95 27.84 -12.32 -35.49
C ALA A 95 28.85 -11.17 -35.69
N GLN A 96 29.96 -11.24 -36.40
CA GLN A 96 30.52 -12.19 -37.35
C GLN A 96 31.95 -11.70 -37.65
N ASP A 97 32.87 -12.65 -37.79
CA ASP A 97 34.14 -12.64 -38.57
C ASP A 97 35.08 -11.42 -38.56
#